data_AF-A0A2H0WSY9-F1
#
_entry.id   AF-A0A2H0WSY9-F1
#
_cell.length_a   1.000
_cell.length_b   1.000
_cell.length_c   1.000
_cell.angle_alpha   90.00
_cell.angle_beta   90.00
_cell.angle_gamma   90.00
#
_symmetry.space_group_name_H-M   'P 1'
#
loop_
_entity.id
_entity.type
_entity.pdbx_description
1 polymer ?
#
loop_
_entity_poly.entity_id
_entity_poly.type
_entity_poly.pdbx_seq_one_letter_code
_entity_poly.pdbx_strand_id
1 'polypeptide(L)'
;MPADFNIGLAFNHSAYGDPVAVLSAYRQLVDPNQRQILVPASEYHTKFFNNPVFATAYVLGAPVFQYEKASIIQAYQVGNPRYGYTQEQAQRSYSRFVRKVHEMHENGPFTLLIAPEGHRSEKEHSALQKAEPGIGFFMRQIAPWILIPIGITYDRPFKRNNVNLRSGPRLHIAEPIVLEEPIKKQDQEEVIAEIMVRIGSVLPETKWGYYASQIREFLESNARIPSVPNQP
;
A
#
# COMPACT_ATOMS: atom_id res chain seq x y z
N MET A 1 -6.06 -7.03 20.07
CA MET A 1 -5.72 -7.50 18.72
C MET A 1 -4.84 -8.73 18.87
N PRO A 2 -4.96 -9.77 18.03
CA PRO A 2 -4.09 -10.94 18.16
C PRO A 2 -2.64 -10.47 17.99
N ALA A 3 -1.84 -10.72 19.02
CA ALA A 3 -0.53 -10.12 19.19
C ALA A 3 0.54 -10.67 18.23
N ASP A 4 0.16 -11.52 17.26
CA ASP A 4 1.09 -12.29 16.44
C ASP A 4 1.01 -11.98 14.93
N PHE A 5 -0.01 -11.23 14.48
CA PHE A 5 -0.18 -10.91 13.05
C PHE A 5 0.54 -9.63 12.63
N ASN A 6 1.23 -9.69 11.50
CA ASN A 6 1.66 -8.49 10.78
C ASN A 6 0.43 -7.78 10.18
N ILE A 7 0.45 -6.46 10.09
CA ILE A 7 -0.65 -5.69 9.47
C ILE A 7 -0.15 -5.06 8.16
N GLY A 8 -0.84 -5.33 7.05
CA GLY A 8 -0.59 -4.65 5.79
C GLY A 8 -1.67 -3.63 5.48
N LEU A 9 -1.34 -2.34 5.51
CA LEU A 9 -2.24 -1.27 5.09
C LEU A 9 -2.07 -1.06 3.58
N ALA A 10 -2.92 -1.70 2.78
CA ALA A 10 -2.84 -1.69 1.33
C ALA A 10 -3.79 -0.65 0.74
N PHE A 11 -3.28 0.31 -0.04
CA PHE A 11 -4.09 1.42 -0.57
C PHE A 11 -3.80 1.76 -2.03
N ASN A 12 -4.78 2.36 -2.73
CA ASN A 12 -4.54 2.94 -4.05
C ASN A 12 -3.73 4.23 -3.94
N HIS A 13 -2.85 4.48 -4.91
CA HIS A 13 -1.96 5.63 -4.86
C HIS A 13 -2.37 6.70 -5.88
N SER A 14 -3.03 7.75 -5.39
CA SER A 14 -3.47 8.93 -6.15
C SER A 14 -2.50 10.11 -6.02
N ALA A 15 -1.93 10.37 -4.83
CA ALA A 15 -1.09 11.55 -4.57
C ALA A 15 0.00 11.32 -3.51
N TYR A 16 0.93 12.27 -3.36
CA TYR A 16 2.00 12.17 -2.35
C TYR A 16 1.50 12.08 -0.91
N GLY A 17 0.32 12.63 -0.63
CA GLY A 17 -0.25 12.66 0.71
C GLY A 17 -0.94 11.37 1.14
N ASP A 18 -1.18 10.41 0.24
CA ASP A 18 -1.93 9.19 0.57
C ASP A 18 -1.31 8.43 1.75
N PRO A 19 0.02 8.16 1.80
CA PRO A 19 0.61 7.45 2.93
C PRO A 19 0.47 8.24 4.23
N VAL A 20 0.49 9.57 4.17
CA VAL A 20 0.31 10.44 5.35
C VAL A 20 -1.12 10.35 5.86
N ALA A 21 -2.12 10.36 4.98
CA ALA A 21 -3.53 10.21 5.36
C ALA A 21 -3.79 8.85 6.01
N VAL A 22 -3.31 7.77 5.40
CA VAL A 22 -3.43 6.41 5.94
C VAL A 22 -2.73 6.29 7.29
N LEU A 23 -1.48 6.76 7.40
CA LEU A 23 -0.72 6.70 8.63
C LEU A 23 -1.37 7.54 9.75
N SER A 24 -1.85 8.74 9.43
CA SER A 24 -2.50 9.61 10.41
C SER A 24 -3.81 9.03 10.95
N ALA A 25 -4.56 8.30 10.13
CA ALA A 25 -5.76 7.58 10.58
C ALA A 25 -5.38 6.35 11.42
N TYR A 26 -4.42 5.55 10.95
CA TYR A 26 -3.96 4.36 11.65
C TYR A 26 -3.40 4.66 13.05
N ARG A 27 -2.65 5.77 13.19
CA ARG A 27 -2.05 6.20 14.47
C ARG A 27 -3.08 6.65 15.51
N GLN A 28 -4.32 6.92 15.11
CA GLN A 28 -5.43 7.17 16.07
C GLN A 28 -5.96 5.86 16.67
N LEU A 29 -5.67 4.72 16.03
CA LEU A 29 -6.18 3.41 16.42
C LEU A 29 -5.09 2.53 17.06
N VAL A 30 -3.81 2.83 16.81
CA VAL A 30 -2.66 2.02 17.27
C VAL A 30 -1.60 2.88 17.95
N ASP A 31 -1.24 2.47 19.18
CA ASP A 31 -0.11 2.99 19.95
C ASP A 31 1.20 2.65 19.23
N PRO A 32 2.05 3.64 18.88
CA PRO A 32 3.26 3.38 18.11
C PRO A 32 4.32 2.61 18.91
N ASN A 33 4.25 2.67 20.25
CA ASN A 33 5.19 1.97 21.11
C ASN A 33 4.89 0.46 21.16
N GLN A 34 3.71 0.04 20.69
CA GLN A 34 3.30 -1.36 20.69
C GLN A 34 3.62 -2.07 19.38
N ARG A 35 3.93 -1.33 18.31
CA ARG A 35 4.10 -1.93 16.98
C ARG A 35 4.99 -1.10 16.08
N GLN A 36 6.02 -1.73 15.54
CA GLN A 36 6.88 -1.12 14.55
C GLN A 36 6.11 -0.84 13.25
N ILE A 37 6.37 0.29 12.60
CA ILE A 37 5.71 0.68 11.34
C ILE A 37 6.77 0.84 10.27
N LEU A 38 6.63 0.16 9.13
CA LEU A 38 7.50 0.30 7.97
C LEU A 38 6.79 1.08 6.86
N VAL A 39 7.43 2.14 6.39
CA VAL A 39 6.93 2.95 5.26
C VAL A 39 7.94 2.90 4.11
N PRO A 40 7.74 2.02 3.12
CA PRO A 40 8.54 2.00 1.91
C PRO A 40 8.25 3.23 1.05
N ALA A 41 9.30 3.76 0.42
CA ALA A 41 9.20 4.86 -0.53
C ALA A 41 10.20 4.70 -1.68
N SER A 42 9.86 5.30 -2.82
CA SER A 42 10.73 5.33 -4.01
C SER A 42 12.10 5.93 -3.69
N GLU A 43 13.18 5.20 -3.99
CA GLU A 43 14.56 5.67 -3.75
C GLU A 43 14.86 6.99 -4.51
N TYR A 44 14.24 7.18 -5.67
CA TYR A 44 14.37 8.44 -6.39
C TYR A 44 13.76 9.62 -5.61
N HIS A 45 12.56 9.45 -5.06
CA HIS A 45 11.83 10.53 -4.40
C HIS A 45 12.35 10.83 -2.99
N THR A 46 13.01 9.87 -2.33
CA THR A 46 13.63 10.09 -1.02
C THR A 46 14.96 10.87 -1.10
N LYS A 47 15.51 11.09 -2.30
CA LYS A 47 16.70 11.93 -2.52
C LYS A 47 16.31 13.40 -2.60
N PHE A 48 16.88 14.23 -1.73
CA PHE A 48 16.56 15.66 -1.60
C PHE A 48 16.64 16.44 -2.92
N PHE A 49 17.68 16.19 -3.73
CA PHE A 49 17.87 16.88 -5.01
C PHE A 49 16.83 16.52 -6.08
N ASN A 50 16.14 15.39 -5.93
CA ASN A 50 15.11 14.95 -6.88
C ASN A 50 13.71 15.40 -6.47
N ASN A 51 13.42 15.39 -5.17
CA ASN A 51 12.15 15.87 -4.62
C ASN A 51 12.35 16.39 -3.19
N PRO A 52 12.69 17.68 -3.01
CA PRO A 52 13.03 18.22 -1.70
C PRO A 52 11.84 18.18 -0.75
N VAL A 53 10.63 18.48 -1.25
CA VAL A 53 9.41 18.48 -0.42
C VAL A 53 9.10 17.09 0.12
N PHE A 54 9.10 16.06 -0.74
CA PHE A 54 8.84 14.69 -0.31
C PHE A 54 9.97 14.15 0.57
N ALA A 55 11.23 14.35 0.19
CA ALA A 55 12.38 13.89 0.96
C ALA A 55 12.40 14.48 2.37
N THR A 56 12.16 15.79 2.50
CA THR A 56 12.06 16.46 3.80
C THR A 56 10.88 15.92 4.61
N ALA A 57 9.69 15.80 4.01
CA ALA A 57 8.53 15.24 4.70
C ALA A 57 8.77 13.78 5.14
N TYR A 58 9.42 12.96 4.32
CA TYR A 58 9.72 11.57 4.63
C TYR A 58 10.81 11.41 5.71
N VAL A 59 11.77 12.33 5.78
CA VAL A 59 12.81 12.31 6.82
C VAL A 59 12.27 12.85 8.14
N LEU A 60 11.59 13.99 8.13
CA LEU A 60 11.05 14.62 9.34
C LEU A 60 9.79 13.92 9.86
N GLY A 61 9.02 13.26 8.98
CA GLY A 61 7.85 12.48 9.35
C GLY A 61 8.20 11.23 10.16
N ALA A 62 9.37 10.62 9.92
CA ALA A 62 9.79 9.40 10.59
C ALA A 62 9.80 9.51 12.13
N PRO A 63 10.44 10.52 12.76
CA PRO A 63 10.36 10.69 14.22
C PRO A 63 8.97 11.12 14.71
N VAL A 64 8.22 11.90 13.92
CA VAL A 64 6.88 12.40 14.31
C VAL A 64 5.85 11.26 14.35
N PHE A 65 5.87 10.41 13.33
CA PHE A 65 4.93 9.30 13.21
C PHE A 65 5.50 7.96 13.71
N GLN A 66 6.77 7.95 14.14
CA GLN A 66 7.52 6.80 14.65
C GLN A 66 7.52 5.61 13.69
N TYR A 67 7.89 5.87 12.43
CA TYR A 67 8.05 4.80 11.44
C TYR A 67 9.50 4.61 11.00
N GLU A 68 9.78 3.37 10.63
CA GLU A 68 10.98 2.91 9.98
C GLU A 68 10.91 3.18 8.47
N LYS A 69 11.98 3.78 7.96
CA LYS A 69 12.12 4.10 6.53
C LYS A 69 12.68 2.90 5.77
N ALA A 70 12.18 2.68 4.56
CA ALA A 70 12.81 1.82 3.57
C ALA A 70 12.75 2.46 2.18
N SER A 71 13.90 2.60 1.52
CA SER A 71 13.95 3.08 0.14
C SER A 71 13.99 1.90 -0.83
N ILE A 72 13.15 1.94 -1.86
CA ILE A 72 13.06 0.92 -2.89
C ILE A 72 13.14 1.53 -4.30
N ILE A 73 13.96 0.96 -5.17
CA ILE A 73 13.93 1.26 -6.60
C ILE A 73 12.73 0.53 -7.18
N GLN A 74 11.77 1.24 -7.76
CA GLN A 74 10.55 0.64 -8.31
C GLN A 74 10.84 0.04 -9.69
N ALA A 75 10.06 -0.97 -10.09
CA ALA A 75 10.32 -1.73 -11.32
C ALA A 75 10.39 -0.83 -12.57
N TYR A 76 9.49 0.15 -12.67
CA TYR A 76 9.44 1.09 -13.81
C TYR A 76 10.62 2.08 -13.89
N GLN A 77 11.44 2.15 -12.84
CA GLN A 77 12.61 3.03 -12.79
C GLN A 77 13.87 2.36 -13.38
N VAL A 78 13.87 1.04 -13.50
CA VAL A 78 15.00 0.26 -13.99
C VAL A 78 15.13 0.41 -15.51
N GLY A 79 16.32 0.77 -15.99
CA GLY A 79 16.58 0.99 -17.41
C GLY A 79 15.95 2.27 -17.99
N ASN A 80 15.28 3.07 -17.16
CA ASN A 80 14.68 4.33 -17.58
C ASN A 80 15.70 5.47 -17.43
N PRO A 81 16.09 6.17 -18.54
CA PRO A 81 17.11 7.21 -18.51
C PRO A 81 16.81 8.37 -17.55
N ARG A 82 15.53 8.63 -17.25
CA ARG A 82 15.12 9.65 -16.29
C ARG A 82 15.60 9.36 -14.86
N TYR A 83 15.64 8.08 -14.48
CA TYR A 83 15.96 7.64 -13.13
C TYR A 83 17.39 7.10 -13.02
N GLY A 84 17.92 6.53 -14.11
CA GLY A 84 19.31 6.08 -14.19
C GLY A 84 19.65 4.85 -13.37
N TYR A 85 18.65 4.05 -12.97
CA TYR A 85 18.89 2.84 -12.18
C TYR A 85 19.12 1.60 -13.04
N THR A 86 20.12 0.81 -12.66
CA THR A 86 20.42 -0.49 -13.25
C THR A 86 19.64 -1.62 -12.57
N GLN A 87 19.55 -2.77 -13.24
CA GLN A 87 18.91 -3.97 -12.67
C GLN A 87 19.64 -4.45 -11.40
N GLU A 88 20.96 -4.36 -11.37
CA GLU A 88 21.76 -4.73 -10.21
C GLU A 88 21.47 -3.80 -9.01
N GLN A 89 21.36 -2.49 -9.24
CA GLN A 89 20.98 -1.54 -8.19
C GLN A 89 19.59 -1.85 -7.64
N ALA A 90 18.62 -2.16 -8.51
CA ALA A 90 17.28 -2.56 -8.10
C ALA A 90 17.29 -3.85 -7.26
N GLN A 91 18.02 -4.89 -7.68
CA GLN A 91 18.19 -6.13 -6.92
C GLN A 91 18.78 -5.87 -5.53
N ARG A 92 19.85 -5.07 -5.44
CA ARG A 92 20.43 -4.67 -4.14
C ARG A 92 19.41 -3.91 -3.27
N SER A 93 18.59 -3.06 -3.88
CA SER A 93 17.51 -2.37 -3.17
C SER A 93 16.46 -3.33 -2.62
N TYR A 94 16.06 -4.32 -3.41
CA TYR A 94 15.10 -5.34 -3.00
C TYR A 94 15.64 -6.22 -1.88
N SER A 95 16.90 -6.68 -1.96
CA SER A 95 17.52 -7.46 -0.91
C SER A 95 17.62 -6.69 0.41
N ARG A 96 17.93 -5.38 0.36
CA ARG A 96 17.91 -4.52 1.56
C ARG A 96 16.50 -4.40 2.16
N PHE A 97 15.49 -4.23 1.31
CA PHE A 97 14.10 -4.15 1.76
C PHE A 97 13.65 -5.45 2.43
N VAL A 98 13.82 -6.59 1.75
CA VAL A 98 13.47 -7.92 2.27
C VAL A 98 14.18 -8.19 3.59
N ARG A 99 15.48 -7.94 3.68
CA ARG A 99 16.24 -8.11 4.93
C ARG A 99 15.66 -7.26 6.07
N LYS A 100 15.38 -5.99 5.82
CA LYS A 100 14.77 -5.12 6.83
C LYS A 100 13.43 -5.65 7.32
N VAL A 101 12.61 -6.20 6.43
CA VAL A 101 11.33 -6.74 6.88
C VAL A 101 11.50 -8.02 7.68
N HIS A 102 12.40 -8.92 7.28
CA HIS A 102 12.72 -10.09 8.11
C HIS A 102 13.22 -9.67 9.51
N GLU A 103 14.14 -8.70 9.58
CA GLU A 103 14.61 -8.14 10.86
C GLU A 103 13.45 -7.58 11.69
N MET A 104 12.52 -6.85 11.08
CA MET A 104 11.35 -6.31 11.79
C MET A 104 10.42 -7.41 12.29
N HIS A 105 10.16 -8.43 11.46
CA HIS A 105 9.32 -9.56 11.80
C HIS A 105 9.89 -10.42 12.93
N GLU A 106 11.21 -10.68 12.91
CA GLU A 106 11.91 -11.39 13.99
C GLU A 106 11.86 -10.64 15.33
N ASN A 107 11.81 -9.30 15.28
CA ASN A 107 11.63 -8.45 16.46
C ASN A 107 10.16 -8.34 16.91
N GLY A 108 9.24 -9.03 16.23
CA GLY A 108 7.82 -9.07 16.54
C GLY A 108 6.93 -8.57 15.40
N PRO A 109 5.60 -8.58 15.60
CA PRO A 109 4.67 -8.13 14.58
C PRO A 109 4.85 -6.64 14.27
N PHE A 110 4.74 -6.31 13.00
CA PHE A 110 4.89 -4.95 12.51
C PHE A 110 3.70 -4.55 11.63
N THR A 111 3.69 -3.28 11.22
CA THR A 111 2.77 -2.75 10.22
C THR A 111 3.56 -2.35 8.98
N LEU A 112 3.07 -2.73 7.80
CA LEU A 112 3.58 -2.27 6.53
C LEU A 112 2.54 -1.37 5.86
N LEU A 113 2.97 -0.17 5.43
CA LEU A 113 2.19 0.63 4.49
C LEU A 113 2.57 0.23 3.07
N ILE A 114 1.60 -0.03 2.21
CA ILE A 114 1.89 -0.44 0.84
C ILE A 114 0.87 0.10 -0.16
N ALA A 115 1.39 0.66 -1.25
CA ALA A 115 0.63 0.87 -2.46
C ALA A 115 0.99 -0.26 -3.44
N PRO A 116 0.12 -1.27 -3.66
CA PRO A 116 0.49 -2.43 -4.48
C PRO A 116 0.84 -2.05 -5.92
N GLU A 117 0.29 -0.94 -6.43
CA GLU A 117 0.61 -0.36 -7.74
C GLU A 117 2.07 0.10 -7.88
N GLY A 118 2.81 0.21 -6.78
CA GLY A 118 4.18 0.72 -6.76
C GLY A 118 4.27 2.22 -6.96
N HIS A 119 3.42 2.85 -7.77
CA HIS A 119 3.46 4.29 -8.05
C HIS A 119 2.09 4.94 -8.18
N ARG A 120 2.08 6.27 -8.09
CA ARG A 120 0.85 7.08 -8.26
C ARG A 120 0.29 6.92 -9.66
N SER A 121 -1.02 6.74 -9.75
CA SER A 121 -1.73 6.64 -11.03
C SER A 121 -1.54 7.88 -11.90
N GLU A 122 -1.20 7.62 -13.16
CA GLU A 122 -1.10 8.64 -14.21
C GLU A 122 -2.43 8.81 -14.97
N LYS A 123 -3.37 7.88 -14.75
CA LYS A 123 -4.64 7.82 -15.46
C LYS A 123 -5.61 8.86 -14.93
N GLU A 124 -6.59 9.18 -15.77
CA GLU A 124 -7.73 10.00 -15.38
C GLU A 124 -8.39 9.45 -14.10
N HIS A 125 -8.84 10.36 -13.25
CA HIS A 125 -9.44 10.06 -11.94
C HIS A 125 -8.57 9.26 -10.94
N SER A 126 -7.30 9.03 -11.24
CA SER A 126 -6.42 8.13 -10.48
C SER A 126 -6.99 6.72 -10.36
N ALA A 127 -7.41 6.16 -11.51
CA ALA A 127 -7.87 4.78 -11.59
C ALA A 127 -6.77 3.77 -11.26
N LEU A 128 -7.17 2.62 -10.71
CA LEU A 128 -6.29 1.53 -10.31
C LEU A 128 -5.47 1.02 -11.51
N GLN A 129 -4.20 0.80 -11.25
CA GLN A 129 -3.24 0.22 -12.17
C GLN A 129 -2.93 -1.20 -11.73
N LYS A 130 -2.31 -1.98 -12.63
CA LYS A 130 -1.83 -3.32 -12.29
C LYS A 130 -0.82 -3.22 -11.13
N ALA A 131 -0.99 -4.06 -10.12
CA ALA A 131 -0.05 -4.14 -9.02
C ALA A 131 1.34 -4.64 -9.48
N GLU A 132 2.40 -4.21 -8.78
CA GLU A 132 3.76 -4.68 -9.03
C GLU A 132 3.91 -6.14 -8.57
N PRO A 133 4.42 -7.05 -9.42
CA PRO A 133 4.58 -8.46 -9.08
C PRO A 133 5.45 -8.71 -7.84
N GLY A 134 6.40 -7.81 -7.56
CA GLY A 134 7.30 -7.90 -6.40
C GLY A 134 6.57 -7.85 -5.06
N ILE A 135 5.36 -7.29 -5.00
CA ILE A 135 4.59 -7.18 -3.76
C ILE A 135 4.11 -8.55 -3.25
N GLY A 136 3.60 -9.41 -4.13
CA GLY A 136 3.17 -10.76 -3.72
C GLY A 136 4.35 -11.67 -3.40
N PHE A 137 5.51 -11.45 -4.03
CA PHE A 137 6.75 -12.11 -3.60
C PHE A 137 7.05 -11.80 -2.14
N PHE A 138 6.96 -10.52 -1.77
CA PHE A 138 7.21 -10.07 -0.42
C PHE A 138 6.18 -10.64 0.58
N MET A 139 4.87 -10.52 0.29
CA MET A 139 3.81 -10.99 1.19
C MET A 139 3.86 -12.50 1.44
N ARG A 140 4.39 -13.29 0.51
CA ARG A 140 4.62 -14.72 0.72
C ARG A 140 5.63 -15.02 1.81
N GLN A 141 6.73 -14.28 1.88
CA GLN A 141 7.92 -14.69 2.65
C GLN A 141 7.76 -14.50 4.15
N ILE A 142 6.77 -13.72 4.55
CA ILE A 142 6.56 -13.27 5.91
C ILE A 142 5.09 -13.55 6.16
N ALA A 143 4.76 -14.34 7.17
CA ALA A 143 3.39 -14.66 7.58
C ALA A 143 3.42 -14.77 9.11
N PRO A 144 2.29 -14.54 9.81
CA PRO A 144 0.96 -14.30 9.28
C PRO A 144 0.65 -12.81 9.01
N TRP A 145 -0.37 -12.51 8.20
CA TRP A 145 -0.85 -11.14 7.87
C TRP A 145 -2.34 -10.94 8.10
N ILE A 146 -2.68 -9.72 8.54
CA ILE A 146 -3.99 -9.10 8.33
C ILE A 146 -3.77 -7.96 7.33
N LEU A 147 -4.25 -8.14 6.12
CA LEU A 147 -4.20 -7.11 5.08
C LEU A 147 -5.50 -6.31 5.12
N ILE A 148 -5.37 -5.00 5.27
CA ILE A 148 -6.46 -4.04 5.34
C ILE A 148 -6.46 -3.26 4.03
N PRO A 149 -7.37 -3.57 3.09
CA PRO A 149 -7.49 -2.84 1.83
C PRO A 149 -8.21 -1.52 2.06
N ILE A 150 -7.66 -0.43 1.55
CA ILE A 150 -8.10 0.95 1.79
C ILE A 150 -8.25 1.69 0.45
N GLY A 151 -9.47 2.12 0.15
CA GLY A 151 -9.77 3.04 -0.94
C GLY A 151 -9.58 4.49 -0.51
N ILE A 152 -8.86 5.27 -1.30
CA ILE A 152 -8.60 6.71 -1.09
C ILE A 152 -9.29 7.51 -2.18
N THR A 153 -10.13 8.44 -1.72
CA THR A 153 -10.83 9.43 -2.55
C THR A 153 -10.58 10.83 -2.01
N TYR A 154 -10.90 11.85 -2.80
CA TYR A 154 -10.74 13.24 -2.42
C TYR A 154 -12.05 13.97 -2.66
N ASP A 155 -12.52 14.73 -1.67
CA ASP A 155 -13.78 15.50 -1.73
C ASP A 155 -13.69 16.69 -2.68
N ARG A 156 -12.48 17.18 -2.92
CA ARG A 156 -12.20 18.34 -3.76
C ARG A 156 -11.11 17.98 -4.78
N PRO A 157 -10.96 18.79 -5.85
CA PRO A 157 -9.83 18.64 -6.75
C PRO A 157 -8.50 18.57 -5.98
N PHE A 158 -7.65 17.63 -6.38
CA PHE A 158 -6.36 17.40 -5.78
C PHE A 158 -5.27 17.45 -6.85
N LYS A 159 -4.02 17.65 -6.44
CA LYS A 159 -2.85 17.65 -7.34
C LYS A 159 -2.01 16.41 -7.07
N ARG A 160 -1.84 15.53 -8.05
CA ARG A 160 -1.02 14.29 -7.96
C ARG A 160 0.34 14.50 -7.27
N ASN A 161 1.03 15.61 -7.58
CA ASN A 161 2.34 15.97 -7.05
C ASN A 161 2.30 16.82 -5.77
N ASN A 162 1.24 16.71 -4.96
CA ASN A 162 1.09 17.45 -3.70
C ASN A 162 0.55 16.53 -2.59
N VAL A 163 0.63 16.98 -1.34
CA VAL A 163 0.14 16.28 -0.15
C VAL A 163 -1.40 16.37 -0.03
N ASN A 164 -2.01 17.41 -0.61
CA ASN A 164 -3.48 17.54 -0.73
C ASN A 164 -4.29 17.46 0.58
N LEU A 165 -3.73 17.86 1.73
CA LEU A 165 -4.45 17.83 3.02
C LEU A 165 -5.76 18.62 2.98
N ARG A 166 -5.81 19.74 2.24
CA ARG A 166 -7.00 20.59 2.09
C ARG A 166 -8.02 20.07 1.06
N SER A 167 -7.67 19.04 0.29
CA SER A 167 -8.56 18.43 -0.68
C SER A 167 -9.52 17.41 -0.04
N GLY A 168 -9.38 17.16 1.27
CA GLY A 168 -10.27 16.27 2.02
C GLY A 168 -10.11 14.81 1.61
N PRO A 169 -8.97 14.16 1.91
CA PRO A 169 -8.82 12.74 1.65
C PRO A 169 -9.81 11.94 2.51
N ARG A 170 -10.57 11.05 1.88
CA ARG A 170 -11.44 10.07 2.55
C ARG A 170 -10.88 8.67 2.37
N LEU A 171 -10.82 7.94 3.49
CA LEU A 171 -10.40 6.56 3.55
C LEU A 171 -11.64 5.67 3.66
N HIS A 172 -11.77 4.72 2.75
CA HIS A 172 -12.82 3.71 2.74
C HIS A 172 -12.15 2.36 3.03
N ILE A 173 -12.57 1.69 4.09
CA ILE A 173 -11.95 0.44 4.53
C ILE A 173 -12.79 -0.72 3.98
N ALA A 174 -12.15 -1.60 3.22
CA ALA A 174 -12.77 -2.83 2.75
C ALA A 174 -12.60 -3.95 3.78
N GLU A 175 -13.28 -5.08 3.55
CA GLU A 175 -13.13 -6.26 4.38
C GLU A 175 -11.66 -6.74 4.40
N PRO A 176 -11.07 -7.02 5.57
CA PRO A 176 -9.69 -7.50 5.66
C PRO A 176 -9.48 -8.89 5.06
N ILE A 177 -8.26 -9.15 4.58
CA ILE A 177 -7.80 -10.49 4.16
C ILE A 177 -6.88 -11.02 5.26
N VAL A 178 -7.17 -12.22 5.76
CA VAL A 178 -6.33 -12.90 6.75
C VAL A 178 -5.51 -13.97 6.04
N LEU A 179 -4.19 -13.88 6.18
CA LEU A 179 -3.25 -14.86 5.66
C LEU A 179 -2.51 -15.49 6.85
N GLU A 180 -2.98 -16.65 7.29
CA GLU A 180 -2.37 -17.35 8.43
C GLU A 180 -1.05 -18.04 8.05
N GLU A 181 -0.96 -18.49 6.80
CA GLU A 181 0.17 -19.26 6.28
C GLU A 181 0.87 -18.53 5.12
N PRO A 182 2.16 -18.81 4.86
CA PRO A 182 2.85 -18.34 3.68
C PRO A 182 2.12 -18.69 2.38
N ILE A 183 1.90 -17.68 1.52
CA ILE A 183 1.24 -17.85 0.21
C ILE A 183 2.09 -18.77 -0.68
N LYS A 184 1.51 -19.74 -1.38
CA LYS A 184 2.31 -20.55 -2.33
C LYS A 184 2.71 -19.70 -3.54
N LYS A 185 3.80 -20.07 -4.22
CA LYS A 185 4.31 -19.30 -5.37
C LYS A 185 3.26 -19.09 -6.47
N GLN A 186 2.44 -20.09 -6.74
CA GLN A 186 1.41 -20.04 -7.76
C GLN A 186 0.22 -19.13 -7.39
N ASP A 187 -0.02 -18.90 -6.10
CA ASP A 187 -1.19 -18.15 -5.60
C ASP A 187 -0.88 -16.65 -5.40
N GLN A 188 0.35 -16.22 -5.65
CA GLN A 188 0.81 -14.85 -5.37
C GLN A 188 0.05 -13.80 -6.16
N GLU A 189 -0.18 -14.05 -7.45
CA GLU A 189 -0.89 -13.11 -8.30
C GLU A 189 -2.37 -13.01 -7.91
N GLU A 190 -2.96 -14.11 -7.47
CA GLU A 190 -4.35 -14.17 -7.00
C GLU A 190 -4.54 -13.35 -5.73
N VAL A 191 -3.67 -13.54 -4.72
CA VAL A 191 -3.74 -12.75 -3.47
C VAL A 191 -3.55 -11.25 -3.75
N ILE A 192 -2.61 -10.87 -4.62
CA ILE A 192 -2.44 -9.46 -5.00
C ILE A 192 -3.70 -8.95 -5.72
N ALA A 193 -4.26 -9.74 -6.64
CA ALA A 193 -5.48 -9.36 -7.35
C ALA A 193 -6.66 -9.19 -6.39
N GLU A 194 -6.79 -10.07 -5.40
CA GLU A 194 -7.81 -9.97 -4.35
C GLU A 194 -7.67 -8.67 -3.56
N ILE A 195 -6.45 -8.30 -3.12
CA ILE A 195 -6.20 -7.02 -2.45
C ILE A 195 -6.67 -5.85 -3.33
N MET A 196 -6.31 -5.85 -4.61
CA MET A 196 -6.67 -4.79 -5.53
C MET A 196 -8.18 -4.73 -5.80
N VAL A 197 -8.84 -5.89 -5.91
CA VAL A 197 -10.31 -5.99 -6.04
C VAL A 197 -11.00 -5.45 -4.80
N ARG A 198 -10.53 -5.78 -3.59
CA ARG A 198 -11.08 -5.24 -2.34
C ARG A 198 -10.84 -3.74 -2.18
N ILE A 199 -9.70 -3.21 -2.62
CA ILE A 199 -9.50 -1.75 -2.71
C ILE A 199 -10.53 -1.15 -3.68
N GLY A 200 -10.71 -1.77 -4.84
CA GLY A 200 -11.63 -1.30 -5.88
C GLY A 200 -13.11 -1.34 -5.49
N SER A 201 -13.54 -2.32 -4.69
CA SER A 201 -14.93 -2.50 -4.27
C SER A 201 -15.44 -1.36 -3.39
N VAL A 202 -14.53 -0.64 -2.72
CA VAL A 202 -14.84 0.55 -1.91
C VAL A 202 -14.52 1.87 -2.62
N LEU A 203 -14.18 1.81 -3.91
CA LEU A 203 -13.94 2.98 -4.76
C LEU A 203 -15.07 3.16 -5.78
N PRO A 204 -15.31 4.39 -6.26
CA PRO A 204 -16.24 4.61 -7.37
C PRO A 204 -15.75 3.92 -8.65
N GLU A 205 -16.68 3.53 -9.52
CA GLU A 205 -16.40 2.80 -10.77
C GLU A 205 -15.41 3.51 -11.69
N THR A 206 -15.44 4.85 -11.69
CA THR A 206 -14.48 5.69 -12.44
C THR A 206 -13.02 5.47 -12.03
N LYS A 207 -12.77 4.83 -10.87
CA LYS A 207 -11.44 4.51 -10.36
C LYS A 207 -11.05 3.05 -10.53
N TRP A 208 -11.89 2.16 -11.03
CA TRP A 208 -11.60 0.72 -11.05
C TRP A 208 -10.47 0.32 -12.00
N GLY A 209 -10.27 1.07 -13.08
CA GLY A 209 -9.10 0.96 -13.96
C GLY A 209 -8.82 -0.47 -14.45
N TYR A 210 -7.61 -0.98 -14.21
CA TYR A 210 -7.16 -2.29 -14.68
C TYR A 210 -8.04 -3.45 -14.17
N TYR A 211 -8.65 -3.30 -12.99
CA TYR A 211 -9.38 -4.36 -12.30
C TYR A 211 -10.91 -4.27 -12.49
N ALA A 212 -11.40 -3.42 -13.41
CA ALA A 212 -12.82 -3.10 -13.53
C ALA A 212 -13.74 -4.32 -13.71
N SER A 213 -13.33 -5.31 -14.52
CA SER A 213 -14.12 -6.52 -14.71
C SER A 213 -14.19 -7.37 -13.44
N GLN A 214 -13.04 -7.58 -12.77
CA GLN A 214 -12.96 -8.40 -11.56
C GLN A 214 -13.70 -7.75 -10.38
N ILE A 215 -13.64 -6.42 -10.27
CA ILE A 215 -14.40 -5.68 -9.24
C ILE A 215 -15.90 -5.83 -9.48
N ARG A 216 -16.36 -5.71 -10.73
CA ARG A 216 -17.77 -5.88 -11.07
C ARG A 216 -18.25 -7.29 -10.70
N GLU A 217 -17.52 -8.31 -11.09
CA GLU A 217 -17.82 -9.71 -10.75
C GLU A 217 -17.86 -9.94 -9.23
N PHE A 218 -16.89 -9.39 -8.49
CA PHE A 218 -16.84 -9.47 -7.03
C PHE A 218 -18.05 -8.79 -6.35
N LEU A 219 -18.49 -7.65 -6.84
CA LEU A 219 -19.66 -6.95 -6.30
C LEU A 219 -20.96 -7.71 -6.62
N GLU A 220 -21.08 -8.26 -7.82
CA GLU A 220 -22.23 -9.05 -8.24
C GLU A 220 -22.36 -10.38 -7.48
N SER A 221 -21.24 -11.04 -7.18
CA SER A 221 -21.24 -12.29 -6.41
C SER A 221 -21.64 -12.05 -4.94
N ASN A 222 -21.15 -10.96 -4.33
CA ASN A 222 -21.48 -10.61 -2.95
C ASN A 222 -22.89 -10.04 -2.78
N ALA A 223 -23.43 -9.33 -3.78
CA ALA A 223 -24.83 -8.85 -3.76
C ALA A 223 -25.86 -9.99 -3.77
N ARG A 224 -25.46 -11.19 -4.21
CA ARG A 224 -26.33 -12.39 -4.23
C ARG A 224 -26.36 -13.15 -2.91
N ILE A 225 -25.53 -12.77 -1.92
CA ILE A 225 -25.62 -13.31 -0.56
C ILE A 225 -26.66 -12.46 0.18
N PRO A 226 -27.88 -12.97 0.44
CA PRO A 226 -28.86 -12.21 1.20
C PRO A 226 -28.26 -11.84 2.55
N SER A 227 -28.25 -10.54 2.86
CA SER A 227 -27.89 -10.04 4.19
C SER A 227 -28.68 -10.83 5.22
N VAL A 228 -28.00 -11.57 6.09
CA VAL A 228 -28.65 -12.17 7.25
C VAL A 228 -29.34 -11.02 7.98
N PRO A 229 -30.68 -11.04 8.15
CA PRO A 229 -31.36 -9.97 8.86
C PRO A 229 -30.72 -9.86 10.23
N ASN A 230 -30.28 -8.65 10.60
CA ASN A 230 -29.86 -8.35 11.96
C ASN A 230 -30.97 -8.86 12.90
N GLN A 231 -30.69 -9.93 13.64
CA GLN A 231 -31.58 -10.35 14.70
C GLN A 231 -31.49 -9.29 15.82
N PRO A 232 -32.64 -8.79 16.30
CA PRO A 232 -32.71 -7.72 17.28
C PRO A 232 -32.12 -8.12 18.64
#